data_AF-A0A7S3F1X5-F1
#
_entry.id   AF-A0A7S3F1X5-F1
#
_cell.length_a   1.000
_cell.length_b   1.000
_cell.length_c   1.000
_cell.angle_alpha   90.00
_cell.angle_beta   90.00
_cell.angle_gamma   90.00
#
_symmetry.space_group_name_H-M   'P 1'
#
loop_
_entity.id
_entity.type
_entity.pdbx_description
1 polymer ?
#
loop_
_entity_poly.entity_id
_entity_poly.type
_entity_poly.pdbx_seq_one_letter_code
_entity_poly.pdbx_strand_id
1 'polypeptide(L)'
;DYVESCMQIVKKALESSSGAVRSKATELAITLYEIVGDLQLMSSYLSDLKTPAVRDSLLAAFESIQLDPRQSRNPLPSGAVGSVGGIRQLGGAGPSGEEMLQLSPPLGSMEVEPRTCQFCGRHDPSFDEETMDLHFWKDCPMLMPCDQCGQVVEVAALAEHLVTECDQSQDFRYPPPLGVAADFTGCPLCGEPLPGDPAACKDHIMHRCGGNPRRVVPA
;
A
#
# COMPACT_ATOMS: atom_id res chain seq x y z
N ASP A 1 -6.06 9.39 -18.51
CA ASP A 1 -5.00 9.13 -17.51
C ASP A 1 -4.59 10.37 -16.72
N TYR A 2 -4.30 10.20 -15.43
CA TYR A 2 -3.85 11.29 -14.55
C TYR A 2 -2.42 11.76 -14.89
N VAL A 3 -1.52 10.81 -15.19
CA VAL A 3 -0.13 11.09 -15.59
C VAL A 3 -0.08 11.91 -16.87
N GLU A 4 -0.89 11.58 -17.87
CA GLU A 4 -1.00 12.33 -19.12
C GLU A 4 -1.42 13.79 -18.87
N SER A 5 -2.43 13.99 -18.02
CA SER A 5 -2.92 15.33 -17.67
C SER A 5 -1.84 16.17 -16.97
N CYS A 6 -1.10 15.57 -16.03
CA CYS A 6 0.03 16.22 -15.37
C CYS A 6 1.16 16.58 -16.36
N MET A 7 1.50 15.66 -17.25
CA MET A 7 2.56 15.87 -18.25
C MET A 7 2.20 16.95 -19.26
N GLN A 8 0.93 17.12 -19.64
CA GLN A 8 0.51 18.24 -20.49
C GLN A 8 0.74 19.60 -19.82
N ILE A 9 0.45 19.71 -18.52
CA ILE A 9 0.69 20.93 -17.74
C ILE A 9 2.19 21.21 -17.65
N VAL A 10 2.99 20.19 -17.32
CA VAL A 10 4.45 20.29 -17.25
C VAL A 10 5.04 20.72 -18.58
N LYS A 11 4.63 20.10 -19.70
CA LYS A 11 5.08 20.47 -21.04
C LYS A 11 4.82 21.94 -21.36
N LYS A 12 3.62 22.45 -21.06
CA LYS A 12 3.28 23.86 -21.25
C LYS A 12 4.13 24.79 -20.38
N ALA A 13 4.43 24.38 -19.15
CA ALA A 13 5.26 25.14 -18.22
C ALA A 13 6.76 25.14 -18.62
N LEU A 14 7.27 24.05 -19.20
CA LEU A 14 8.63 23.96 -19.74
C LEU A 14 8.87 24.92 -20.92
N GLU A 15 7.82 25.25 -21.68
CA GLU A 15 7.86 26.21 -22.79
C GLU A 15 7.50 27.66 -22.37
N SER A 16 7.32 27.90 -21.07
CA SER A 16 6.99 29.23 -20.55
C SER A 16 8.13 30.23 -20.80
N SER A 17 7.80 31.50 -21.02
CA SER A 17 8.77 32.59 -21.13
C SER A 17 9.49 32.88 -19.80
N SER A 18 8.85 32.57 -18.67
CA SER A 18 9.41 32.76 -17.33
C SER A 18 10.40 31.65 -16.98
N GLY A 19 11.65 32.02 -16.73
CA GLY A 19 12.69 31.08 -16.29
C GLY A 19 12.35 30.37 -14.97
N ALA A 20 11.67 31.06 -14.04
CA ALA A 20 11.23 30.48 -12.78
C ALA A 20 10.18 29.37 -12.99
N VAL A 21 9.24 29.58 -13.92
CA VAL A 21 8.22 28.58 -14.26
C VAL A 21 8.85 27.36 -14.92
N ARG A 22 9.80 27.56 -15.83
CA ARG A 22 10.54 26.45 -16.45
C ARG A 22 11.32 25.64 -15.43
N SER A 23 12.00 26.31 -14.48
CA SER A 23 12.75 25.63 -13.42
C SER A 23 11.84 24.72 -12.58
N LYS A 24 10.67 25.22 -12.17
CA LYS A 24 9.69 24.41 -11.42
C LYS A 24 9.05 23.30 -12.26
N ALA A 25 8.86 23.53 -13.55
CA ALA A 25 8.38 22.49 -14.45
C ALA A 25 9.40 21.36 -14.62
N THR A 26 10.70 21.66 -14.63
CA THR A 26 11.78 20.67 -14.65
C THR A 26 11.77 19.83 -13.37
N GLU A 27 11.68 20.47 -12.20
CA GLU A 27 11.56 19.76 -10.91
C GLU A 27 10.35 18.81 -10.90
N LEU A 28 9.18 19.30 -11.34
CA LEU A 28 7.97 18.49 -11.43
C LEU A 28 8.10 17.31 -12.40
N ALA A 29 8.76 17.50 -13.55
CA ALA A 29 8.99 16.44 -14.52
C ALA A 29 9.85 15.31 -13.93
N ILE A 30 10.87 15.67 -13.13
CA ILE A 30 11.74 14.72 -12.43
C ILE A 30 10.94 13.93 -11.39
N THR A 31 10.17 14.61 -10.54
CA THR A 31 9.34 13.93 -9.53
C THR A 31 8.30 13.00 -10.17
N LEU A 32 7.69 13.41 -11.28
CA LEU A 32 6.77 12.53 -12.03
C LEU A 32 7.48 11.28 -12.57
N TYR A 33 8.73 11.42 -13.04
CA TYR A 33 9.51 10.27 -13.49
C TYR A 33 9.88 9.32 -12.34
N GLU A 34 10.21 9.84 -11.15
CA GLU A 34 10.47 9.02 -9.95
C GLU A 34 9.25 8.20 -9.53
N ILE A 35 8.04 8.74 -9.69
CA ILE A 35 6.78 8.05 -9.38
C ILE A 35 6.42 7.02 -10.46
N VAL A 36 6.56 7.38 -11.74
CA VAL A 36 6.12 6.53 -12.86
C VAL A 36 7.13 5.43 -13.16
N GLY A 37 8.43 5.72 -13.08
CA GLY A 37 9.52 4.77 -13.32
C GLY A 37 9.66 4.27 -14.78
N ASP A 38 8.89 4.81 -15.72
CA ASP A 38 8.90 4.42 -17.14
C ASP A 38 9.52 5.52 -18.01
N LEU A 39 10.77 5.30 -18.41
CA LEU A 39 11.53 6.22 -19.25
C LEU A 39 10.98 6.33 -20.68
N GLN A 40 10.47 5.23 -21.25
CA GLN A 40 9.90 5.24 -22.60
C GLN A 40 8.62 6.07 -22.60
N LEU A 41 7.73 5.86 -21.63
CA LEU A 41 6.50 6.63 -21.49
C LEU A 41 6.80 8.12 -21.26
N MET A 42 7.72 8.47 -20.37
CA MET A 42 8.09 9.87 -20.14
C MET A 42 8.74 10.52 -21.38
N SER A 43 9.60 9.79 -22.10
CA SER A 43 10.19 10.28 -23.34
C SER A 43 9.12 10.59 -24.40
N SER A 44 8.06 9.79 -24.47
CA SER A 44 6.97 9.97 -25.43
C SER A 44 6.24 11.31 -25.22
N TYR A 45 5.99 11.70 -23.97
CA TYR A 45 5.33 12.98 -23.64
C TYR A 45 6.19 14.21 -23.95
N LEU A 46 7.51 14.05 -23.91
CA LEU A 46 8.47 15.13 -24.14
C LEU A 46 8.93 15.25 -25.61
N SER A 47 8.56 14.29 -26.47
CA SER A 47 8.99 14.21 -27.88
C SER A 47 8.70 15.48 -28.68
N ASP A 48 7.56 16.11 -28.41
CA ASP A 48 7.02 17.29 -29.11
C ASP A 48 7.39 18.63 -28.45
N LEU A 49 8.38 18.67 -27.56
CA LEU A 49 8.85 19.94 -26.99
C LEU A 49 9.55 20.79 -28.05
N LYS A 50 9.24 22.09 -28.10
CA LYS A 50 9.87 23.04 -29.04
C LYS A 50 11.37 23.23 -28.82
N THR A 51 11.84 22.98 -27.59
CA THR A 51 13.24 23.19 -27.21
C THR A 51 13.93 21.85 -26.96
N PRO A 52 14.64 21.28 -27.96
CA PRO A 52 15.27 19.96 -27.83
C PRO A 52 16.33 19.91 -26.73
N ALA A 53 17.05 21.01 -26.47
CA ALA A 53 18.01 21.09 -25.38
C ALA A 53 17.39 20.86 -23.99
N VAL A 54 16.14 21.31 -23.78
CA VAL A 54 15.42 21.08 -22.51
C VAL A 54 15.01 19.62 -22.39
N ARG A 55 14.55 19.02 -23.50
CA ARG A 55 14.22 17.59 -23.55
C ARG A 55 15.44 16.73 -23.24
N ASP A 56 16.56 16.98 -23.92
CA ASP A 56 17.77 16.18 -23.76
C ASP A 56 18.35 16.32 -22.34
N SER A 57 18.26 17.53 -21.74
CA SER A 57 18.63 17.74 -20.34
C SER A 57 17.74 16.98 -19.37
N LEU A 58 16.43 16.87 -19.64
CA LEU A 58 15.49 16.10 -18.82
C LEU A 58 15.74 14.60 -18.95
N LEU A 59 15.96 14.10 -20.17
CA LEU A 59 16.27 12.68 -20.40
C LEU A 59 17.58 12.29 -19.71
N ALA A 60 18.62 13.13 -19.80
CA ALA A 60 19.86 12.90 -19.07
C ALA A 60 19.64 12.91 -17.54
N ALA A 61 18.77 13.78 -17.03
CA ALA A 61 18.40 13.77 -15.61
C ALA A 61 17.68 12.47 -15.24
N PHE A 62 16.74 12.00 -16.06
CA PHE A 62 16.01 10.74 -15.84
C PHE A 62 16.95 9.52 -15.83
N GLU A 63 17.90 9.44 -16.76
CA GLU A 63 18.89 8.38 -16.82
C GLU A 63 19.87 8.40 -15.63
N SER A 64 20.12 9.58 -15.05
CA SER A 64 20.98 9.72 -13.87
C SER A 64 20.31 9.31 -12.55
N ILE A 65 18.98 9.23 -12.54
CA ILE A 65 18.21 8.79 -11.38
C ILE A 65 18.31 7.28 -11.30
N GLN A 66 19.02 6.81 -10.26
CA GLN A 66 19.02 5.42 -9.87
C GLN A 66 17.65 5.10 -9.26
N LEU A 67 16.71 4.67 -10.10
CA LEU A 67 15.45 4.10 -9.64
C LEU A 67 15.80 2.90 -8.75
N ASP A 68 15.48 2.97 -7.46
CA ASP A 68 15.91 1.98 -6.48
C ASP A 68 15.37 0.60 -6.90
N PRO A 69 16.22 -0.40 -7.20
CA PRO A 69 15.76 -1.74 -7.57
C PRO A 69 14.98 -2.43 -6.45
N ARG A 70 15.01 -1.87 -5.23
CA ARG A 70 14.19 -2.30 -4.09
C ARG A 70 12.71 -2.00 -4.22
N GLN A 71 12.30 -1.11 -5.12
CA GLN A 71 10.90 -1.07 -5.57
C GLN A 71 10.52 -2.28 -6.45
N SER A 72 11.51 -3.07 -6.89
CA SER A 72 11.36 -4.28 -7.73
C SER A 72 11.76 -5.58 -7.02
N ARG A 73 12.25 -5.55 -5.77
CA ARG A 73 12.52 -6.74 -4.95
C ARG A 73 12.24 -6.45 -3.47
N ASN A 74 11.10 -6.89 -2.96
CA ASN A 74 10.94 -7.02 -1.51
C ASN A 74 11.77 -8.24 -1.03
N PRO A 75 12.60 -8.08 0.01
CA PRO A 75 12.92 -9.19 0.91
C PRO A 75 11.62 -9.61 1.62
N LEU A 76 11.39 -10.92 1.75
CA LEU A 76 10.41 -11.43 2.71
C LEU A 76 10.67 -10.82 4.10
N PRO A 77 9.66 -10.31 4.81
CA PRO A 77 9.81 -10.07 6.24
C PRO A 77 9.71 -11.41 6.97
N SER A 78 10.84 -11.88 7.51
CA SER A 78 10.82 -12.86 8.59
C SER A 78 10.10 -12.27 9.79
N GLY A 79 8.96 -12.87 10.14
CA GLY A 79 8.45 -12.99 11.50
C GLY A 79 8.30 -11.71 12.31
N ALA A 80 7.12 -11.10 12.25
CA ALA A 80 6.53 -10.40 13.38
C ALA A 80 5.00 -10.41 13.25
N VAL A 81 4.40 -11.53 13.62
CA VAL A 81 2.97 -11.58 13.96
C VAL A 81 2.77 -10.77 15.25
N GLY A 82 2.47 -9.47 15.10
CA GLY A 82 2.08 -8.59 16.19
C GLY A 82 0.65 -8.90 16.61
N SER A 83 0.49 -9.53 17.78
CA SER A 83 -0.79 -9.68 18.47
C SER A 83 -1.43 -8.31 18.77
N VAL A 84 -2.65 -8.10 18.30
CA VAL A 84 -3.52 -7.01 18.77
C VAL A 84 -4.37 -7.54 19.93
N GLY A 85 -4.33 -6.85 21.09
CA GLY A 85 -5.34 -7.07 22.13
C GLY A 85 -4.89 -6.90 23.59
N GLY A 86 -4.29 -5.76 23.97
CA GLY A 86 -4.02 -5.43 25.37
C GLY A 86 -5.26 -4.89 26.10
N ILE A 87 -5.94 -5.74 26.85
CA ILE A 87 -7.00 -5.35 27.79
C ILE A 87 -6.34 -4.94 29.12
N ARG A 88 -6.62 -3.73 29.61
CA ARG A 88 -6.09 -3.19 30.87
C ARG A 88 -6.80 -3.82 32.08
N GLN A 89 -6.07 -4.44 33.02
CA GLN A 89 -6.50 -4.45 34.43
C GLN A 89 -5.35 -4.63 35.44
N LEU A 90 -5.51 -3.96 36.57
CA LEU A 90 -4.52 -3.71 37.63
C LEU A 90 -4.54 -4.81 38.71
N GLY A 91 -3.38 -5.13 39.27
CA GLY A 91 -3.21 -5.42 40.71
C GLY A 91 -2.66 -6.80 41.13
N GLY A 92 -1.52 -6.78 41.84
CA GLY A 92 -1.36 -7.43 43.15
C GLY A 92 -0.78 -8.86 43.27
N ALA A 93 0.48 -8.94 43.73
CA ALA A 93 1.15 -9.90 44.63
C ALA A 93 0.72 -11.40 44.72
N GLY A 94 1.70 -12.30 44.58
CA GLY A 94 1.61 -13.75 44.89
C GLY A 94 1.46 -14.07 46.40
N PRO A 95 1.50 -15.36 46.83
CA PRO A 95 2.61 -16.28 46.51
C PRO A 95 2.28 -17.80 46.39
N SER A 96 3.32 -18.56 45.99
CA SER A 96 3.70 -19.95 46.34
C SER A 96 2.71 -21.13 46.30
N GLY A 97 3.18 -22.22 45.70
CA GLY A 97 2.79 -23.58 46.09
C GLY A 97 2.32 -24.45 44.95
N GLU A 98 3.11 -25.49 44.68
CA GLU A 98 2.78 -26.73 44.00
C GLU A 98 1.30 -27.16 44.00
N GLU A 99 0.78 -27.60 42.84
CA GLU A 99 0.15 -28.93 42.67
C GLU A 99 -0.28 -29.13 41.22
N MET A 100 0.25 -30.20 40.64
CA MET A 100 -0.07 -30.70 39.31
C MET A 100 -1.35 -31.52 39.39
N LEU A 101 -2.47 -30.91 39.00
CA LEU A 101 -3.66 -31.63 38.58
C LEU A 101 -4.07 -31.10 37.21
N GLN A 102 -3.98 -31.99 36.23
CA GLN A 102 -4.32 -31.77 34.83
C GLN A 102 -5.78 -31.35 34.71
N LEU A 103 -5.99 -30.03 34.63
CA LEU A 103 -7.22 -29.44 34.13
C LEU A 103 -7.04 -29.22 32.63
N SER A 104 -7.84 -29.95 31.85
CA SER A 104 -8.02 -29.70 30.42
C SER A 104 -8.39 -28.21 30.22
N PRO A 105 -7.76 -27.47 29.31
CA PRO A 105 -8.38 -26.27 28.80
C PRO A 105 -9.42 -26.66 27.74
N PRO A 106 -10.70 -26.28 27.86
CA PRO A 106 -11.58 -26.18 26.71
C PRO A 106 -11.23 -24.85 26.04
N LEU A 107 -10.27 -24.88 25.13
CA LEU A 107 -10.06 -23.77 24.23
C LEU A 107 -10.32 -24.33 22.85
N GLY A 108 -11.47 -23.94 22.28
CA GLY A 108 -11.61 -23.86 20.85
C GLY A 108 -10.47 -22.98 20.34
N SER A 109 -9.34 -23.62 20.06
CA SER A 109 -8.48 -23.19 18.97
C SER A 109 -9.45 -23.05 17.81
N MET A 110 -9.71 -21.81 17.41
CA MET A 110 -10.22 -21.53 16.09
C MET A 110 -9.16 -22.14 15.18
N GLU A 111 -9.34 -23.41 14.81
CA GLU A 111 -8.44 -24.14 13.95
C GLU A 111 -8.50 -23.40 12.63
N VAL A 112 -7.54 -22.50 12.42
CA VAL A 112 -7.32 -21.92 11.11
C VAL A 112 -7.02 -23.13 10.24
N GLU A 113 -7.98 -23.51 9.39
CA GLU A 113 -7.76 -24.63 8.51
C GLU A 113 -6.43 -24.37 7.78
N PRO A 114 -5.46 -25.29 7.83
CA PRO A 114 -4.08 -25.03 7.43
C PRO A 114 -3.92 -24.66 5.94
N ARG A 115 -5.04 -24.62 5.21
CA ARG A 115 -5.18 -24.38 3.78
C ARG A 115 -6.15 -23.26 3.45
N THR A 116 -6.54 -22.45 4.44
CA THR A 116 -7.49 -21.34 4.29
C THR A 116 -6.81 -20.04 4.66
N CYS A 117 -6.80 -19.08 3.73
CA CYS A 117 -6.30 -17.73 4.00
C CYS A 117 -7.18 -17.03 5.03
N GLN A 118 -6.60 -16.59 6.15
CA GLN A 118 -7.34 -15.93 7.24
C GLN A 118 -7.96 -14.59 6.86
N PHE A 119 -7.42 -13.90 5.84
CA PHE A 119 -7.89 -12.58 5.43
C PHE A 119 -9.06 -12.67 4.44
N CYS A 120 -8.84 -13.34 3.31
CA CYS A 120 -9.85 -13.45 2.26
C CYS A 120 -10.78 -14.66 2.42
N GLY A 121 -10.39 -15.68 3.18
CA GLY A 121 -11.15 -16.92 3.35
C GLY A 121 -11.02 -17.90 2.19
N ARG A 122 -10.12 -17.67 1.23
CA ARG A 122 -9.85 -18.62 0.14
C ARG A 122 -9.26 -19.89 0.73
N HIS A 123 -9.93 -21.01 0.51
CA HIS A 123 -9.38 -22.34 0.75
C HIS A 123 -8.73 -22.86 -0.54
N ASP A 124 -7.48 -23.30 -0.46
CA ASP A 124 -6.79 -23.95 -1.58
C ASP A 124 -6.01 -25.18 -1.07
N PRO A 125 -6.30 -26.40 -1.58
CA PRO A 125 -5.54 -27.61 -1.24
C PRO A 125 -4.02 -27.47 -1.39
N SER A 126 -3.58 -26.61 -2.32
CA SER A 126 -2.16 -26.36 -2.59
C SER A 126 -1.51 -25.36 -1.63
N PHE A 127 -2.27 -24.72 -0.73
CA PHE A 127 -1.70 -23.82 0.27
C PHE A 127 -0.83 -24.61 1.26
N ASP A 128 0.47 -24.40 1.11
CA ASP A 128 1.53 -24.64 2.06
C ASP A 128 2.08 -23.28 2.56
N GLU A 129 3.09 -23.29 3.44
CA GLU A 129 3.65 -22.06 4.02
C GLU A 129 4.15 -21.08 2.94
N GLU A 130 4.88 -21.57 1.93
CA GLU A 130 5.46 -20.74 0.87
C GLU A 130 4.39 -20.18 -0.09
N THR A 131 3.42 -21.00 -0.49
CA THR A 131 2.33 -20.56 -1.38
C THR A 131 1.31 -19.69 -0.65
N MET A 132 1.15 -19.84 0.66
CA MET A 132 0.36 -18.93 1.50
C MET A 132 1.04 -17.55 1.60
N ASP A 133 2.36 -17.51 1.80
CA ASP A 133 3.11 -16.26 1.78
C ASP A 133 3.04 -15.56 0.42
N LEU A 134 3.17 -16.33 -0.67
CA LEU A 134 2.98 -15.82 -2.02
C LEU A 134 1.57 -15.27 -2.20
N HIS A 135 0.55 -15.95 -1.67
CA HIS A 135 -0.82 -15.46 -1.69
C HIS A 135 -0.95 -14.15 -0.93
N PHE A 136 -0.40 -14.02 0.29
CA PHE A 136 -0.46 -12.79 1.06
C PHE A 136 0.19 -11.62 0.31
N TRP A 137 1.31 -11.87 -0.35
CA TRP A 137 2.04 -10.85 -1.07
C TRP A 137 1.36 -10.49 -2.39
N LYS A 138 0.98 -11.45 -3.24
CA LYS A 138 0.60 -11.17 -4.64
C LYS A 138 -0.89 -11.26 -4.92
N ASP A 139 -1.59 -12.19 -4.26
CA ASP A 139 -2.91 -12.62 -4.74
C ASP A 139 -4.05 -12.27 -3.79
N CYS A 140 -3.78 -12.00 -2.52
CA CYS A 140 -4.83 -11.78 -1.52
C CYS A 140 -5.55 -10.44 -1.81
N PRO A 141 -6.87 -10.44 -2.10
CA PRO A 141 -7.63 -9.23 -2.37
C PRO A 141 -7.76 -8.30 -1.16
N MET A 142 -7.58 -8.86 0.05
CA MET A 142 -7.70 -8.14 1.32
C MET A 142 -6.39 -7.52 1.79
N LEU A 143 -5.27 -7.80 1.10
CA LEU A 143 -3.95 -7.31 1.45
C LEU A 143 -3.33 -6.52 0.31
N MET A 144 -2.58 -5.49 0.66
CA MET A 144 -1.84 -4.68 -0.29
C MET A 144 -0.51 -4.19 0.31
N PRO A 145 0.54 -4.02 -0.50
CA PRO A 145 1.73 -3.31 -0.06
C PRO A 145 1.40 -1.83 0.15
N CYS A 146 1.90 -1.25 1.23
CA CYS A 146 1.91 0.20 1.44
C CYS A 146 2.91 0.82 0.47
N ASP A 147 2.48 1.82 -0.31
CA ASP A 147 3.34 2.48 -1.31
C ASP A 147 4.54 3.23 -0.70
N GLN A 148 4.51 3.50 0.61
CA GLN A 148 5.58 4.24 1.31
C GLN A 148 6.64 3.33 1.93
N CYS A 149 6.22 2.32 2.68
CA CYS A 149 7.15 1.44 3.42
C CYS A 149 7.27 0.03 2.81
N GLY A 150 6.42 -0.32 1.83
CA GLY A 150 6.39 -1.65 1.22
C GLY A 150 5.79 -2.75 2.10
N GLN A 151 5.39 -2.45 3.34
CA GLN A 151 4.77 -3.41 4.24
C GLN A 151 3.41 -3.86 3.68
N VAL A 152 3.18 -5.17 3.68
CA VAL A 152 1.87 -5.74 3.34
C VAL A 152 0.93 -5.53 4.51
N VAL A 153 -0.16 -4.80 4.27
CA VAL A 153 -1.17 -4.44 5.28
C VAL A 153 -2.57 -4.83 4.80
N GLU A 154 -3.50 -4.94 5.73
CA GLU A 154 -4.92 -5.08 5.38
C GLU A 154 -5.42 -3.81 4.70
N VAL A 155 -6.13 -4.00 3.59
CA VAL A 155 -6.70 -2.87 2.83
C VAL A 155 -7.57 -2.00 3.74
N ALA A 156 -8.39 -2.61 4.62
CA ALA A 156 -9.24 -1.88 5.54
C ALA A 156 -8.48 -1.07 6.60
N ALA A 157 -7.25 -1.48 6.94
CA ALA A 157 -6.41 -0.83 7.94
C ALA A 157 -5.36 0.12 7.32
N LEU A 158 -5.32 0.27 5.99
CA LEU A 158 -4.29 1.09 5.33
C LEU A 158 -4.30 2.55 5.83
N ALA A 159 -5.48 3.14 6.03
CA ALA A 159 -5.58 4.51 6.52
C ALA A 159 -4.99 4.67 7.93
N GLU A 160 -5.28 3.73 8.83
CA GLU A 160 -4.70 3.70 10.18
C GLU A 160 -3.19 3.50 10.11
N HIS A 161 -2.74 2.50 9.33
CA HIS A 161 -1.32 2.23 9.12
C HIS A 161 -0.54 3.50 8.71
N LEU A 162 -1.02 4.24 7.70
CA LEU A 162 -0.32 5.44 7.22
C LEU A 162 -0.20 6.55 8.27
N VAL A 163 -1.09 6.58 9.25
CA VAL A 163 -1.13 7.64 10.29
C VAL A 163 -0.39 7.25 11.55
N THR A 164 -0.49 5.98 11.99
CA THR A 164 -0.02 5.56 13.31
C THR A 164 1.15 4.58 13.29
N GLU A 165 1.36 3.86 12.19
CA GLU A 165 2.32 2.73 12.14
C GLU A 165 3.40 2.88 11.07
N CYS A 166 3.13 3.63 10.00
CA CYS A 166 4.03 3.71 8.85
C CYS A 166 5.33 4.44 9.23
N ASP A 167 6.47 3.78 9.00
CA ASP A 167 7.81 4.35 9.30
C ASP A 167 8.08 5.65 8.53
N GLN A 168 7.44 5.84 7.37
CA GLN A 168 7.56 7.02 6.51
C GLN A 168 6.43 8.05 6.75
N SER A 169 5.61 7.86 7.80
CA SER A 169 4.46 8.75 8.09
C SER A 169 4.86 10.20 8.37
N GLN A 170 6.08 10.45 8.85
CA GLN A 170 6.55 11.80 9.18
C GLN A 170 6.89 12.67 7.95
N ASP A 171 7.09 12.05 6.78
CA ASP A 171 7.38 12.76 5.53
C ASP A 171 6.12 13.23 4.79
N PHE A 172 4.92 12.91 5.31
CA PHE A 172 3.67 13.40 4.77
C PHE A 172 3.52 14.92 5.02
N ARG A 173 3.90 15.71 4.01
CA ARG A 173 3.67 17.17 3.97
C ARG A 173 2.18 17.53 4.05
N TYR A 174 1.31 16.61 3.64
CA TYR A 174 -0.13 16.66 3.80
C TYR A 174 -0.61 15.30 4.29
N PRO A 175 -1.61 15.25 5.19
CA PRO A 175 -2.21 13.99 5.59
C PRO A 175 -2.58 13.14 4.37
N PRO A 176 -2.43 11.80 4.42
CA PRO A 176 -2.81 10.93 3.32
C PRO A 176 -4.21 11.31 2.79
N PRO A 177 -4.44 11.26 1.47
CA PRO A 177 -5.75 11.55 0.89
C PRO A 177 -6.86 10.61 1.38
N LEU A 178 -6.47 9.53 2.07
CA LEU A 178 -7.34 8.61 2.79
C LEU A 178 -7.76 9.28 4.09
N GLY A 179 -9.04 9.65 4.18
CA GLY A 179 -9.57 10.60 5.16
C GLY A 179 -8.96 10.48 6.55
N VAL A 180 -8.28 11.54 6.98
CA VAL A 180 -7.72 11.73 8.33
C VAL A 180 -8.76 12.10 9.39
N ALA A 181 -10.02 11.81 9.09
CA ALA A 181 -11.08 11.92 10.07
C ALA A 181 -11.15 10.55 10.76
N ALA A 182 -11.18 10.51 12.10
CA ALA A 182 -11.25 9.27 12.88
C ALA A 182 -12.51 8.42 12.57
N ASP A 183 -13.40 8.96 11.75
CA ASP A 183 -14.66 8.42 11.24
C ASP A 183 -14.67 8.25 9.71
N PHE A 184 -13.52 8.32 9.01
CA PHE A 184 -13.47 8.04 7.56
C PHE A 184 -13.92 6.61 7.29
N THR A 185 -15.20 6.49 6.94
CA THR A 185 -15.87 5.22 6.65
C THR A 185 -15.83 5.03 5.13
N GLY A 186 -14.65 5.10 4.53
CA GLY A 186 -14.46 5.06 3.07
C GLY A 186 -13.41 4.04 2.66
N CYS A 187 -13.54 3.53 1.43
CA CYS A 187 -12.59 2.55 0.91
C CYS A 187 -11.29 3.26 0.56
N PRO A 188 -10.15 2.81 1.09
CA PRO A 188 -8.90 3.51 0.82
C PRO A 188 -8.40 3.34 -0.61
N LEU A 189 -8.99 2.45 -1.39
CA LEU A 189 -8.59 2.18 -2.78
C LEU A 189 -9.37 3.01 -3.80
N CYS A 190 -10.68 3.20 -3.60
CA CYS A 190 -11.54 3.89 -4.56
C CYS A 190 -12.24 5.14 -3.99
N GLY A 191 -12.16 5.39 -2.69
CA GLY A 191 -12.82 6.51 -2.02
C GLY A 191 -14.34 6.37 -1.86
N GLU A 192 -14.94 5.23 -2.24
CA GLU A 192 -16.36 5.00 -2.01
C GLU A 192 -16.67 4.85 -0.50
N PRO A 193 -17.81 5.34 -0.01
CA PRO A 193 -18.22 5.10 1.37
C PRO A 193 -18.32 3.59 1.65
N LEU A 194 -17.54 3.13 2.61
CA LEU A 194 -17.65 1.79 3.15
C LEU A 194 -18.76 1.74 4.21
N PRO A 195 -19.52 0.64 4.27
CA PRO A 195 -20.44 0.38 5.36
C PRO A 195 -19.65 0.21 6.67
N GLY A 196 -20.24 0.57 7.82
CA GLY A 196 -19.60 0.35 9.14
C GLY A 196 -19.49 -1.12 9.56
N ASP A 197 -20.00 -2.04 8.74
CA ASP A 197 -19.96 -3.48 8.99
C ASP A 197 -18.73 -4.13 8.31
N PRO A 198 -17.86 -4.84 9.06
CA PRO A 198 -16.66 -5.46 8.51
C PRO A 198 -16.91 -6.46 7.38
N ALA A 199 -18.03 -7.21 7.42
CA ALA A 199 -18.35 -8.18 6.38
C ALA A 199 -18.73 -7.47 5.07
N ALA A 200 -19.50 -6.40 5.15
CA ALA A 200 -19.84 -5.59 4.00
C ALA A 200 -18.63 -4.81 3.44
N CYS A 201 -17.67 -4.39 4.29
CA CYS A 201 -16.37 -3.87 3.84
C CYS A 201 -15.58 -4.92 3.05
N LYS A 202 -15.49 -6.13 3.60
CA LYS A 202 -14.81 -7.26 2.95
C LYS A 202 -15.43 -7.59 1.59
N ASP A 203 -16.76 -7.65 1.50
CA ASP A 203 -17.48 -7.86 0.23
C ASP A 203 -17.15 -6.78 -0.80
N HIS A 204 -17.18 -5.50 -0.40
CA HIS A 204 -16.79 -4.40 -1.28
C HIS A 204 -15.36 -4.58 -1.79
N ILE A 205 -14.39 -4.76 -0.89
CA ILE A 205 -12.96 -4.86 -1.25
C ILE A 205 -12.74 -6.05 -2.19
N MET A 206 -13.32 -7.21 -1.89
CA MET A 206 -13.09 -8.43 -2.64
C MET A 206 -13.76 -8.45 -4.01
N HIS A 207 -14.98 -7.92 -4.15
CA HIS A 207 -15.79 -8.18 -5.33
C HIS A 207 -16.21 -6.93 -6.11
N ARG A 208 -16.25 -5.76 -5.46
CA ARG A 208 -16.90 -4.57 -6.01
C ARG A 208 -15.95 -3.38 -6.19
N CYS A 209 -14.82 -3.37 -5.50
CA CYS A 209 -13.90 -2.26 -5.48
C CYS A 209 -13.24 -2.07 -6.86
N GLY A 210 -13.59 -0.97 -7.55
CA GLY A 210 -12.99 -0.59 -8.83
C GLY A 210 -11.50 -0.23 -8.73
N GLY A 211 -11.04 0.17 -7.53
CA GLY A 211 -9.65 0.51 -7.23
C GLY A 211 -8.81 -0.68 -6.72
N ASN A 212 -9.40 -1.85 -6.48
CA ASN A 212 -8.65 -3.01 -6.04
C ASN A 212 -8.09 -3.80 -7.25
N PRO A 213 -6.77 -3.77 -7.50
CA PRO A 213 -6.17 -4.50 -8.61
C PRO A 213 -6.23 -6.02 -8.42
N ARG A 214 -6.49 -6.49 -7.18
CA ARG A 214 -6.57 -7.90 -6.80
C ARG A 214 -7.99 -8.39 -6.60
N ARG A 215 -9.02 -7.61 -6.99
CA ARG A 215 -10.41 -8.02 -6.80
C ARG A 215 -10.69 -9.37 -7.46
N VAL A 216 -11.53 -10.17 -6.82
CA VAL A 216 -12.04 -11.43 -7.35
C VAL A 216 -13.17 -11.11 -8.33
N VAL A 217 -12.89 -11.26 -9.62
CA VAL A 217 -13.90 -11.13 -10.68
C VAL A 217 -14.58 -12.49 -10.86
N PRO A 218 -15.91 -12.59 -10.75
CA PRO A 218 -16.61 -13.83 -11.08
C PRO A 218 -16.43 -14.13 -12.57
N ALA A 219 -16.14 -15.40 -12.88
CA ALA A 219 -15.97 -15.90 -14.25
C ALA A 219 -17.30 -15.94 -15.04
#